data_AF-A0A2K9CCG0-F1
#
_entry.id   AF-A0A2K9CCG0-F1
#
_cell.length_a   1.000
_cell.length_b   1.000
_cell.length_c   1.000
_cell.angle_alpha   90.00
_cell.angle_beta   90.00
_cell.angle_gamma   90.00
#
_symmetry.space_group_name_H-M   'P 1'
#
loop_
_entity.id
_entity.type
_entity.pdbx_description
1 polymer ?
#
loop_
_entity_poly.entity_id
_entity_poly.type
_entity_poly.pdbx_seq_one_letter_code
_entity_poly.pdbx_strand_id
1 'polypeptide(L)'
;MLEEKAQQLKTALNGNKLIESQIHAITIDVIVRQVTSMWLELQEGVVEQQKLVNAHHGLSLVNGERWNAKLDELCSKHAGSQTECLLRRLLG
;
A
#
# COMPACT_ATOMS: atom_id res chain seq x y z
N MET A 1 17.13 -8.68 2.66
CA MET A 1 17.01 -9.28 4.02
C MET A 1 16.33 -10.65 3.96
N LEU A 2 15.08 -10.78 3.46
CA LEU A 2 14.39 -12.08 3.37
C LEU A 2 15.09 -13.06 2.41
N GLU A 3 15.50 -12.59 1.23
CA GLU A 3 16.25 -13.38 0.24
C GLU A 3 17.56 -13.92 0.80
N GLU A 4 18.29 -13.09 1.55
CA GLU A 4 19.53 -13.48 2.22
C GLU A 4 19.28 -14.59 3.25
N LYS A 5 18.22 -14.47 4.06
CA LYS A 5 17.83 -15.50 5.04
C LYS A 5 17.37 -16.78 4.38
N ALA A 6 16.63 -16.70 3.27
CA ALA A 6 16.26 -17.85 2.46
C ALA A 6 17.49 -18.56 1.87
N GLN A 7 18.50 -17.79 1.44
CA GLN A 7 19.76 -18.35 0.95
C GLN A 7 20.58 -19.03 2.08
N GLN A 8 20.56 -18.48 3.29
CA GLN A 8 21.17 -19.10 4.48
C GLN A 8 20.47 -20.41 4.84
N LEU A 9 19.13 -20.46 4.82
CA LEU A 9 18.35 -21.69 5.00
C LEU A 9 18.71 -22.74 3.94
N LYS A 10 18.73 -22.35 2.67
CA LYS A 10 19.10 -23.25 1.56
C LYS A 10 20.50 -23.83 1.74
N THR A 11 21.45 -23.01 2.18
CA THR A 11 22.83 -23.43 2.44
C THR A 11 22.90 -24.40 3.63
N ALA A 12 22.17 -24.13 4.70
CA ALA A 12 22.10 -25.01 5.88
C ALA A 12 21.45 -26.36 5.55
N LEU A 13 20.37 -26.37 4.76
CA LEU A 13 19.70 -27.58 4.29
C LEU A 13 20.62 -28.43 3.41
N ASN A 14 21.29 -27.82 2.44
CA ASN A 14 22.25 -28.51 1.57
C ASN A 14 23.45 -29.07 2.35
N GLY A 15 23.80 -28.44 3.48
CA GLY A 15 24.81 -28.92 4.41
C GLY A 15 24.32 -29.93 5.45
N ASN A 16 23.05 -30.37 5.38
CA ASN A 16 22.38 -31.22 6.38
C ASN A 16 22.47 -30.68 7.82
N LYS A 17 22.58 -29.36 7.98
CA LYS A 17 22.67 -28.68 9.26
C LYS A 17 21.27 -28.46 9.83
N LEU A 18 20.74 -29.49 10.48
CA LEU A 18 19.33 -29.58 10.83
C LEU A 18 18.89 -28.50 11.83
N ILE A 19 19.72 -28.22 12.85
CA ILE A 19 19.45 -27.20 13.88
C ILE A 19 19.49 -25.81 13.24
N GLU A 20 20.53 -25.50 12.47
CA GLU A 20 20.68 -24.22 11.79
C GLU A 20 19.55 -23.99 10.77
N SER A 21 19.14 -25.04 10.06
CA SER A 21 18.00 -24.98 9.15
C SER A 21 16.70 -24.63 9.89
N GLN A 22 16.46 -25.23 11.06
CA GLN A 22 15.28 -24.89 11.88
C GLN A 22 15.33 -23.44 12.38
N ILE A 23 16.50 -22.97 12.84
CA ILE A 23 16.69 -21.58 13.27
C ILE A 23 16.41 -20.61 12.12
N HIS A 24 16.94 -20.88 10.93
CA HIS A 24 16.70 -20.05 9.76
C HIS A 24 15.23 -20.07 9.32
N ALA A 25 14.57 -21.23 9.35
CA ALA A 25 13.16 -21.36 9.00
C ALA A 25 12.25 -20.55 9.96
N ILE A 26 12.49 -20.64 11.28
CA ILE A 26 11.75 -19.85 12.28
C ILE A 26 11.97 -18.35 12.04
N THR A 27 13.22 -17.95 11.76
CA THR A 27 13.55 -16.55 11.49
C THR A 27 12.78 -16.02 10.28
N ILE A 28 12.71 -16.81 9.19
CA ILE A 28 11.95 -16.45 7.99
C ILE A 28 10.46 -16.34 8.31
N ASP A 29 9.88 -17.28 9.04
CA ASP A 29 8.46 -17.26 9.42
C ASP A 29 8.10 -16.00 10.22
N VAL A 30 8.94 -15.63 11.19
CA VAL A 30 8.76 -14.39 11.98
C VAL A 30 8.80 -13.16 11.07
N ILE A 31 9.78 -13.05 10.17
CA ILE A 31 9.89 -11.91 9.25
C ILE A 31 8.66 -11.84 8.33
N VAL A 32 8.23 -12.98 7.77
CA VAL A 32 7.06 -13.03 6.88
C VAL A 32 5.79 -12.58 7.62
N ARG A 33 5.59 -13.04 8.86
CA ARG A 33 4.44 -12.61 9.67
C ARG A 33 4.47 -11.11 9.95
N GLN A 34 5.63 -10.56 10.32
CA GLN A 34 5.79 -9.13 10.56
C GLN A 34 5.48 -8.30 9.31
N VAL A 35 6.09 -8.66 8.17
CA VAL A 35 5.84 -7.97 6.88
C VAL A 35 4.39 -8.07 6.48
N THR A 36 3.76 -9.24 6.66
CA THR A 36 2.34 -9.44 6.34
C THR A 36 1.44 -8.57 7.23
N SER A 37 1.71 -8.50 8.53
CA SER A 37 0.96 -7.64 9.46
C SER A 37 1.09 -6.17 9.08
N MET A 38 2.32 -5.70 8.84
CA MET A 38 2.57 -4.32 8.42
C MET A 38 1.89 -4.00 7.08
N TRP A 39 1.89 -4.95 6.14
CA TRP A 39 1.20 -4.78 4.87
C TRP A 39 -0.31 -4.64 5.07
N LEU A 40 -0.93 -5.48 5.90
CA LEU A 40 -2.36 -5.42 6.18
C LEU A 40 -2.76 -4.08 6.82
N GLU A 41 -1.94 -3.54 7.72
CA GLU A 41 -2.15 -2.23 8.34
C GLU A 41 -2.08 -1.08 7.32
N LEU A 42 -1.22 -1.20 6.30
CA LEU A 42 -1.02 -0.17 5.27
C LEU A 42 -1.95 -0.31 4.07
N GLN A 43 -2.50 -1.52 3.83
CA GLN A 43 -3.21 -1.87 2.60
C GLN A 43 -4.40 -0.95 2.34
N GLU A 44 -5.21 -0.66 3.36
CA GLU A 44 -6.38 0.21 3.23
C GLU A 44 -5.95 1.62 2.80
N GLY A 45 -4.92 2.19 3.42
CA GLY A 45 -4.37 3.50 3.05
C GLY A 45 -3.86 3.55 1.61
N VAL A 46 -3.17 2.50 1.15
CA VAL A 46 -2.70 2.41 -0.25
C VAL A 46 -3.87 2.36 -1.23
N VAL A 47 -4.93 1.60 -0.91
CA VAL A 47 -6.14 1.52 -1.74
C VAL A 47 -6.84 2.87 -1.82
N GLU A 48 -7.00 3.57 -0.70
CA GLU A 48 -7.62 4.89 -0.67
C GLU A 48 -6.79 5.94 -1.43
N GLN A 49 -5.47 5.92 -1.30
CA GLN A 49 -4.58 6.77 -2.09
C GLN A 49 -4.70 6.50 -3.59
N GLN A 50 -4.77 5.23 -4.01
CA GLN A 50 -4.95 4.87 -5.41
C GLN A 50 -6.30 5.35 -5.95
N LYS A 51 -7.38 5.24 -5.16
CA LYS A 51 -8.70 5.78 -5.53
C LYS A 51 -8.65 7.30 -5.74
N LEU A 52 -7.98 8.03 -4.84
CA LEU A 52 -7.81 9.47 -4.96
C LEU A 52 -7.03 9.87 -6.22
N VAL A 53 -5.89 9.21 -6.49
CA VAL A 53 -5.10 9.43 -7.72
C VAL A 53 -5.93 9.16 -8.97
N ASN A 54 -6.69 8.06 -8.99
CA ASN A 54 -7.56 7.74 -10.11
C ASN A 54 -8.67 8.78 -10.31
N ALA A 55 -9.22 9.33 -9.22
CA ALA A 55 -10.22 10.38 -9.29
C ALA A 55 -9.64 11.69 -9.85
N HIS A 56 -8.43 12.08 -9.42
CA HIS A 56 -7.69 13.21 -9.97
C HIS A 56 -7.37 13.03 -11.45
N HIS A 57 -6.90 11.85 -11.85
CA HIS A 57 -6.70 11.55 -13.26
C HIS A 57 -8.03 11.66 -14.04
N GLY A 58 -9.11 11.12 -13.47
CA GLY A 58 -10.45 11.25 -14.02
C GLY A 58 -10.92 12.70 -14.20
N LEU A 59 -10.47 13.62 -13.34
CA LEU A 59 -10.71 15.06 -13.49
C LEU A 59 -9.88 15.65 -14.63
N SER A 60 -8.60 15.29 -14.77
CA SER A 60 -7.76 15.80 -15.86
C SER A 60 -8.26 15.47 -17.27
N LEU A 61 -9.13 14.46 -17.40
CA LEU A 61 -9.70 14.01 -18.67
C LEU A 61 -10.98 14.77 -19.08
N VAL A 62 -11.54 15.61 -18.21
CA VAL A 62 -12.80 16.33 -18.46
C VAL A 62 -12.59 17.83 -18.33
N ASN A 63 -13.33 18.62 -19.10
CA ASN A 63 -13.25 20.09 -19.11
C ASN A 63 -14.64 20.73 -18.95
N GLY A 64 -14.69 22.01 -18.58
CA GLY A 64 -15.93 22.79 -18.49
C GLY A 64 -16.88 22.35 -17.37
N GLU A 65 -18.19 22.44 -17.60
CA GLU A 65 -19.21 22.12 -16.57
C GLU A 65 -19.11 20.68 -16.04
N ARG A 66 -18.69 19.74 -16.90
CA ARG A 66 -18.49 18.33 -16.51
C ARG A 66 -17.32 18.15 -15.55
N TRP A 67 -16.34 19.04 -15.61
CA TRP A 67 -15.22 19.04 -14.68
C TRP A 67 -15.67 19.54 -13.30
N ASN A 68 -16.41 20.65 -13.24
CA ASN A 68 -16.96 21.19 -11.99
C ASN A 68 -17.85 20.15 -11.28
N ALA A 69 -18.78 19.52 -12.01
CA ALA A 69 -19.65 18.50 -11.45
C ALA A 69 -18.89 17.30 -10.87
N LYS A 70 -17.80 16.89 -11.52
CA LYS A 70 -16.97 15.77 -11.07
C LYS A 70 -16.08 16.15 -9.89
N LEU A 71 -15.66 17.41 -9.81
CA LEU A 71 -14.95 17.95 -8.65
C LEU A 71 -15.89 18.01 -7.43
N ASP A 72 -17.12 18.46 -7.61
CA ASP A 72 -18.13 18.47 -6.54
C ASP A 72 -18.46 17.05 -6.07
N GLU A 73 -18.61 16.09 -6.99
CA GLU A 73 -18.75 14.68 -6.65
C GLU A 73 -17.57 14.18 -5.81
N LEU A 74 -16.34 14.50 -6.21
CA LEU A 74 -15.14 14.10 -5.46
C LEU A 74 -15.07 14.76 -4.07
N CYS A 75 -15.42 16.04 -3.96
CA CYS A 75 -15.51 16.74 -2.69
C CYS A 75 -16.56 16.10 -1.76
N SER A 76 -17.72 15.71 -2.29
CA SER A 76 -18.78 15.05 -1.52
C SER A 76 -18.34 13.72 -0.91
N LYS A 77 -17.47 12.96 -1.59
CA LYS A 77 -16.89 11.69 -1.08
C LYS A 77 -15.94 11.91 0.09
N HIS A 78 -15.44 13.13 0.24
CA HIS A 78 -14.51 13.55 1.29
C HIS A 78 -15.14 14.61 2.21
N ALA A 79 -16.47 14.71 2.25
CA ALA A 79 -17.19 15.76 2.97
C ALA A 79 -16.75 15.90 4.43
N GLY A 80 -16.42 17.13 4.85
CA GLY A 80 -15.98 17.45 6.20
C GLY A 80 -14.54 17.02 6.55
N SER A 81 -13.79 16.49 5.57
CA SER A 81 -12.39 16.10 5.77
C SER A 81 -11.41 17.18 5.28
N GLN A 82 -10.16 17.08 5.75
CA GLN A 82 -9.07 17.92 5.22
C GLN A 82 -8.87 17.73 3.71
N THR A 83 -9.16 16.53 3.19
CA THR A 83 -9.05 16.23 1.76
C THR A 83 -10.04 17.05 0.94
N GLU A 84 -11.29 17.23 1.40
CA GLU A 84 -12.24 18.14 0.73
C GLU A 84 -11.69 19.57 0.71
N CYS A 85 -11.22 20.08 1.85
CA CYS A 85 -10.67 21.43 1.93
C CYS A 85 -9.51 21.65 0.94
N LEU A 86 -8.63 20.65 0.80
CA LEU A 86 -7.53 20.69 -0.16
C LEU A 86 -8.01 20.61 -1.60
N LEU A 87 -8.96 19.72 -1.91
CA LEU A 87 -9.55 19.60 -3.24
C LEU A 87 -10.19 20.90 -3.69
N ARG A 88 -11.04 21.52 -2.84
CA ARG A 88 -11.66 22.81 -3.14
C ARG A 88 -10.64 23.94 -3.25
N ARG A 89 -9.56 23.92 -2.47
CA ARG A 89 -8.55 24.98 -2.52
C ARG A 89 -7.66 24.91 -3.76
N LEU A 90 -7.30 23.70 -4.18
CA LEU A 90 -6.33 23.49 -5.26
C LEU A 90 -6.99 23.38 -6.64
N LEU A 91 -8.23 22.87 -6.67
CA LEU A 91 -8.96 22.58 -7.88
C LEU A 91 -10.32 23.30 -7.94
N GLY A 92 -10.77 23.99 -6.90
CA GLY A 92 -12.03 24.76 -6.94
C GLY A 92 -11.86 26.15 -7.53
#